data_AF-A0A7J4QC55-F1
#
_entry.id   AF-A0A7J4QC55-F1
#
_cell.length_a   1.000
_cell.length_b   1.000
_cell.length_c   1.000
_cell.angle_alpha   90.00
_cell.angle_beta   90.00
_cell.angle_gamma   90.00
#
_symmetry.space_group_name_H-M   'P 1'
#
loop_
_entity.id
_entity.type
_entity.pdbx_description
1 polymer ?
#
loop_
_entity_poly.entity_id
_entity_poly.type
_entity_poly.pdbx_seq_one_letter_code
_entity_poly.pdbx_strand_id
1 'polypeptide(L)'
;MKIIELLKALEGIQTIKSVMLLLNADKKKAIYYVHRLRKAGYVKTSGASNKTRVYHISLENRLQTQSYYDVINRYAPIGINPLEETRIYGKEITPEEAIVFAIKANSVRVIIAALALFRKIRDWALLSRLAKGELKRQVCALYDVAKTIMRVRKMPKRFKNTAAPHKEDKYAYIIPGLSSDNFKGIEKAWKVYLPLNKADLEDYR
;
A
#
# COMPACT_ATOMS: atom_id res chain seq x y z
N MET A 1 16.90 -17.15 -19.55
CA MET A 1 15.48 -17.44 -19.83
C MET A 1 14.60 -16.24 -19.57
N LYS A 2 13.70 -15.96 -20.52
CA LYS A 2 12.62 -14.98 -20.37
C LYS A 2 11.55 -15.53 -19.41
N ILE A 3 10.71 -14.65 -18.86
CA ILE A 3 9.67 -15.05 -17.89
C ILE A 3 8.69 -16.07 -18.51
N ILE A 4 8.28 -15.86 -19.76
CA ILE A 4 7.32 -16.74 -20.46
C ILE A 4 7.88 -18.17 -20.61
N GLU A 5 9.17 -18.32 -20.92
CA GLU A 5 9.83 -19.63 -21.03
C GLU A 5 9.86 -20.35 -19.67
N LEU A 6 10.18 -19.61 -18.60
CA LEU A 6 10.17 -20.16 -17.23
C LEU A 6 8.76 -20.59 -16.80
N LEU A 7 7.73 -19.82 -17.18
CA LEU A 7 6.35 -20.14 -16.84
C LEU A 7 5.87 -21.41 -17.50
N LYS A 8 6.10 -21.55 -18.81
CA LYS A 8 5.73 -22.75 -19.57
C LYS A 8 6.44 -23.99 -19.03
N ALA A 9 7.72 -23.89 -18.69
CA ALA A 9 8.51 -25.01 -18.21
C ALA A 9 8.16 -25.45 -16.78
N LEU A 10 7.67 -24.52 -15.94
CA LEU A 10 7.45 -24.75 -14.52
C LEU A 10 5.97 -24.74 -14.10
N GLU A 11 5.04 -24.70 -15.05
CA GLU A 11 3.60 -24.68 -14.76
C GLU A 11 3.19 -25.84 -13.84
N GLY A 12 2.25 -25.55 -12.92
CA GLY A 12 1.74 -26.52 -11.96
C GLY A 12 2.41 -26.42 -10.58
N ILE A 13 2.40 -27.53 -9.86
CA ILE A 13 2.86 -27.61 -8.47
C ILE A 13 4.32 -28.02 -8.44
N GLN A 14 5.18 -27.16 -7.89
CA GLN A 14 6.63 -27.34 -7.90
C GLN A 14 7.27 -27.23 -6.52
N THR A 15 8.42 -27.85 -6.34
CA THR A 15 9.35 -27.65 -5.22
C THR A 15 10.69 -27.15 -5.75
N ILE A 16 11.60 -26.67 -4.90
CA ILE A 16 12.96 -26.31 -5.38
C ILE A 16 13.63 -27.51 -6.05
N LYS A 17 13.42 -28.73 -5.53
CA LYS A 17 13.99 -29.95 -6.12
C LYS A 17 13.44 -30.21 -7.53
N SER A 18 12.13 -30.09 -7.74
CA SER A 18 11.56 -30.30 -9.08
C SER A 18 11.99 -29.20 -10.06
N VAL A 19 12.10 -27.94 -9.61
CA VAL A 19 12.63 -26.84 -10.45
C VAL A 19 14.08 -27.10 -10.86
N MET A 20 14.92 -27.61 -9.95
CA MET A 20 16.30 -27.98 -10.26
C MET A 20 16.35 -29.05 -11.36
N LEU A 21 15.51 -30.08 -11.25
CA LEU A 21 15.44 -31.17 -12.23
C LEU A 21 14.92 -30.70 -13.59
N LEU A 22 13.80 -29.98 -13.62
CA LEU A 22 13.15 -29.53 -14.86
C LEU A 22 14.01 -28.55 -15.67
N LEU A 23 14.76 -27.67 -14.99
CA LEU A 23 15.57 -26.64 -15.64
C LEU A 23 17.06 -26.97 -15.67
N ASN A 24 17.44 -28.18 -15.23
CA ASN A 24 18.84 -28.58 -15.03
C ASN A 24 19.66 -27.47 -14.34
N ALA A 25 19.12 -26.97 -13.23
CA ALA A 25 19.64 -25.79 -12.54
C ALA A 25 20.10 -26.14 -11.13
N ASP A 26 21.14 -25.47 -10.66
CA ASP A 26 21.54 -25.57 -9.26
C ASP A 26 20.47 -24.97 -8.32
N LYS A 27 20.61 -25.27 -7.03
CA LYS A 27 19.67 -24.81 -6.00
C LYS A 27 19.53 -23.28 -5.94
N LYS A 28 20.62 -22.52 -6.11
CA LYS A 28 20.60 -21.05 -6.06
C LYS A 28 19.82 -20.48 -7.25
N LYS A 29 20.07 -20.99 -8.46
CA LYS A 29 19.34 -20.62 -9.68
C LYS A 29 17.87 -21.02 -9.59
N ALA A 30 17.55 -22.20 -9.09
CA ALA A 30 16.16 -22.63 -8.90
C ALA A 30 15.39 -21.70 -7.94
N ILE A 31 16.00 -21.32 -6.80
CA ILE A 31 15.43 -20.33 -5.88
C ILE A 31 15.24 -18.98 -6.58
N TYR A 32 16.23 -18.54 -7.37
CA TYR A 32 16.16 -17.29 -8.11
C TYR A 32 15.03 -17.28 -9.16
N TYR A 33 14.82 -18.36 -9.90
CA TYR A 33 13.72 -18.46 -10.86
C TYR A 33 12.36 -18.38 -10.18
N VAL A 34 12.16 -19.14 -9.10
CA VAL A 34 10.92 -19.07 -8.30
C VAL A 34 10.71 -17.65 -7.75
N HIS A 35 11.78 -17.01 -7.28
CA HIS A 35 11.72 -15.64 -6.78
C HIS A 35 11.32 -14.64 -7.89
N ARG A 36 11.88 -14.76 -9.10
CA ARG A 36 11.51 -13.92 -10.26
C ARG A 36 10.05 -14.11 -10.64
N LEU A 37 9.60 -15.36 -10.76
CA LEU A 37 8.20 -15.65 -11.11
C LEU A 37 7.24 -15.15 -10.03
N ARG A 38 7.62 -15.27 -8.75
CA ARG A 38 6.85 -14.73 -7.62
C ARG A 38 6.75 -13.21 -7.67
N LYS A 39 7.88 -12.53 -7.92
CA LYS A 39 7.91 -11.07 -8.08
C LYS A 39 7.04 -10.61 -9.25
N ALA A 40 6.87 -11.45 -10.26
CA ALA A 40 6.01 -11.21 -11.42
C ALA A 40 4.57 -11.74 -11.26
N GLY A 41 4.21 -12.28 -10.08
CA GLY A 41 2.84 -12.63 -9.71
C GLY A 41 2.34 -14.02 -10.08
N TYR A 42 3.18 -14.83 -10.70
CA TYR A 42 2.78 -16.15 -11.19
C TYR A 42 2.90 -17.27 -10.17
N VAL A 43 3.31 -16.97 -8.93
CA VAL A 43 3.63 -17.99 -7.92
C VAL A 43 2.88 -17.75 -6.61
N LYS A 44 2.10 -18.75 -6.18
CA LYS A 44 1.57 -18.84 -4.80
C LYS A 44 2.37 -19.85 -4.00
N THR A 45 2.80 -19.50 -2.79
CA THR A 45 3.59 -20.40 -1.93
C THR A 45 2.72 -21.00 -0.83
N SER A 46 2.82 -22.31 -0.61
CA SER A 46 2.17 -23.03 0.49
C SER A 46 3.16 -23.97 1.18
N GLY A 47 2.82 -24.45 2.38
CA GLY A 47 3.56 -25.53 3.06
C GLY A 47 2.87 -26.86 2.83
N ALA A 48 3.65 -27.92 2.58
CA ALA A 48 3.17 -29.30 2.67
C ALA A 48 3.20 -29.81 4.13
N SER A 49 2.50 -30.91 4.40
CA SER A 49 2.45 -31.57 5.72
C SER A 49 3.84 -31.91 6.28
N ASN A 50 4.80 -32.19 5.40
CA ASN A 50 6.20 -32.45 5.74
C ASN A 50 7.07 -31.18 5.88
N LYS A 51 6.47 -30.00 6.05
CA LYS A 51 7.13 -28.67 6.12
C LYS A 51 7.90 -28.26 4.85
N THR A 52 7.77 -28.99 3.76
CA THR A 52 8.37 -28.60 2.47
C THR A 52 7.61 -27.41 1.88
N ARG A 53 8.34 -26.43 1.34
CA ARG A 53 7.73 -25.33 0.60
C ARG A 53 7.31 -25.79 -0.79
N VAL A 54 6.05 -25.53 -1.13
CA VAL A 54 5.42 -25.85 -2.40
C VAL A 54 5.06 -24.55 -3.12
N TYR A 55 5.33 -24.49 -4.42
CA TYR A 55 5.11 -23.35 -5.29
C TYR A 55 4.09 -23.72 -6.35
N HIS A 56 2.94 -23.05 -6.33
CA HIS A 56 1.90 -23.19 -7.35
C HIS A 56 2.15 -22.14 -8.42
N ILE A 57 2.64 -22.58 -9.57
CA ILE A 57 3.02 -21.73 -10.71
C ILE A 57 1.93 -21.83 -11.77
N SER A 58 1.46 -20.69 -12.26
CA SER A 58 0.33 -20.60 -13.20
C SER A 58 0.71 -19.70 -14.37
N LEU A 59 0.28 -20.06 -15.59
CA LEU A 59 0.43 -19.20 -16.76
C LEU A 59 -0.37 -17.90 -16.60
N GLU A 60 -1.58 -18.00 -16.04
CA GLU A 60 -2.36 -16.85 -15.63
C GLU A 60 -1.77 -16.21 -14.37
N ASN A 61 -1.58 -14.89 -14.38
CA ASN A 61 -1.19 -14.15 -13.20
C ASN A 61 -2.35 -14.18 -12.17
N ARG A 62 -2.27 -15.11 -11.22
CA ARG A 62 -3.32 -15.34 -10.22
C ARG A 62 -3.47 -14.20 -9.21
N LEU A 63 -2.47 -13.33 -9.10
CA LEU A 63 -2.49 -12.16 -8.25
C LEU A 63 -2.59 -10.95 -9.18
N GLN A 64 -3.84 -10.53 -9.43
CA GLN A 64 -4.21 -9.44 -10.34
C GLN A 64 -3.18 -8.31 -10.35
N THR A 65 -2.86 -7.82 -11.54
CA THR A 65 -2.01 -6.63 -11.65
C THR A 65 -2.81 -5.44 -11.18
N GLN A 66 -2.43 -4.88 -10.03
CA GLN A 66 -3.05 -3.68 -9.48
C GLN A 66 -1.97 -2.65 -9.17
N SER A 67 -2.28 -1.38 -9.40
CA SER A 67 -1.51 -0.25 -8.92
C SER A 67 -2.11 0.27 -7.61
N TYR A 68 -1.37 1.14 -6.91
CA TYR A 68 -1.94 1.88 -5.79
C TYR A 68 -3.07 2.81 -6.23
N TYR A 69 -2.99 3.34 -7.45
CA TYR A 69 -4.03 4.20 -8.02
C TYR A 69 -5.32 3.41 -8.29
N ASP A 70 -5.25 2.16 -8.72
CA ASP A 70 -6.43 1.29 -8.86
C ASP A 70 -7.17 1.13 -7.53
N VAL A 71 -6.44 0.94 -6.44
CA VAL A 71 -7.03 0.80 -5.10
C VAL A 71 -7.63 2.12 -4.62
N ILE A 72 -6.98 3.26 -4.87
CA ILE A 72 -7.49 4.58 -4.51
C ILE A 72 -8.77 4.89 -5.33
N ASN A 73 -8.70 4.76 -6.65
CA ASN A 73 -9.81 5.05 -7.58
C ASN A 73 -11.03 4.17 -7.34
N ARG A 74 -10.86 2.94 -6.84
CA ARG A 74 -11.97 2.06 -6.50
C ARG A 74 -12.93 2.66 -5.46
N TYR A 75 -12.44 3.56 -4.60
CA TYR A 75 -13.22 4.11 -3.50
C TYR A 75 -13.31 5.64 -3.50
N ALA A 76 -12.42 6.32 -4.21
CA ALA A 76 -12.40 7.77 -4.29
C ALA A 76 -13.59 8.30 -5.11
N PRO A 77 -14.20 9.43 -4.71
CA PRO A 77 -15.19 10.12 -5.54
C PRO A 77 -14.54 10.82 -6.75
N ILE A 78 -13.22 11.04 -6.69
CA ILE A 78 -12.44 11.70 -7.74
C ILE A 78 -11.53 10.65 -8.38
N GLY A 79 -11.60 10.55 -9.72
CA GLY A 79 -10.67 9.72 -10.48
C GLY A 79 -9.27 10.34 -10.56
N ILE A 80 -8.23 9.54 -10.32
CA ILE A 80 -6.84 9.88 -10.59
C ILE A 80 -6.38 9.13 -11.85
N ASN A 81 -5.86 9.86 -12.84
CA ASN A 81 -5.16 9.27 -13.98
C ASN A 81 -3.67 9.59 -13.87
N PRO A 82 -2.84 8.65 -13.37
CA PRO A 82 -1.40 8.87 -13.29
C PRO A 82 -0.77 8.85 -14.70
N LEU A 83 0.22 9.71 -14.93
CA LEU A 83 1.01 9.71 -16.17
C LEU A 83 1.84 8.42 -16.31
N GLU A 84 2.35 7.89 -15.20
CA GLU A 84 3.06 6.62 -15.13
C GLU A 84 2.48 5.75 -14.01
N GLU A 85 2.09 4.53 -14.35
CA GLU A 85 1.49 3.59 -13.41
C GLU A 85 2.44 2.41 -13.12
N THR A 86 3.00 2.37 -11.92
CA THR A 86 3.73 1.18 -11.46
C THR A 86 2.75 0.12 -10.99
N ARG A 87 2.63 -0.95 -11.77
CA ARG A 87 1.81 -2.11 -11.41
C ARG A 87 2.57 -3.04 -10.48
N ILE A 88 1.91 -3.47 -9.41
CA ILE A 88 2.45 -4.45 -8.47
C ILE A 88 1.92 -5.82 -8.87
N TYR A 89 2.84 -6.76 -8.97
CA TYR A 89 2.55 -8.14 -9.33
C TYR A 89 2.72 -9.03 -8.10
N GLY A 90 1.87 -10.04 -7.95
CA GLY A 90 2.09 -11.06 -6.91
C GLY A 90 1.70 -10.65 -5.50
N LYS A 91 0.92 -9.58 -5.37
CA LYS A 91 0.47 -9.08 -4.07
C LYS A 91 -0.81 -8.27 -4.24
N GLU A 92 -1.79 -8.54 -3.38
CA GLU A 92 -2.95 -7.67 -3.23
C GLU A 92 -2.56 -6.42 -2.44
N ILE A 93 -2.85 -5.25 -3.00
CA ILE A 93 -2.58 -3.96 -2.36
C ILE A 93 -3.71 -3.67 -1.38
N THR A 94 -3.33 -3.39 -0.14
CA THR A 94 -4.30 -3.06 0.92
C THR A 94 -4.61 -1.56 0.97
N PRO A 95 -5.79 -1.13 1.46
CA PRO A 95 -6.09 0.28 1.70
C PRO A 95 -5.03 0.99 2.56
N GLU A 96 -4.48 0.30 3.55
CA GLU A 96 -3.42 0.80 4.45
C GLU A 96 -2.14 1.15 3.69
N GLU A 97 -1.73 0.30 2.75
CA GLU A 97 -0.56 0.54 1.91
C GLU A 97 -0.81 1.68 0.92
N ALA A 98 -2.02 1.75 0.36
CA ALA A 98 -2.43 2.81 -0.56
C ALA A 98 -2.49 4.19 0.13
N ILE A 99 -2.91 4.27 1.39
CA ILE A 99 -2.85 5.52 2.19
C ILE A 99 -1.40 5.99 2.34
N VAL A 100 -0.49 5.09 2.71
CA VAL A 100 0.94 5.42 2.88
C VAL A 100 1.56 5.82 1.54
N PHE A 101 1.21 5.14 0.46
CA PHE A 101 1.61 5.52 -0.89
C PHE A 101 1.13 6.94 -1.24
N ALA A 102 -0.15 7.26 -1.01
CA ALA A 102 -0.73 8.55 -1.36
C ALA A 102 -0.02 9.72 -0.67
N ILE A 103 0.35 9.57 0.60
CA ILE A 103 1.12 10.57 1.34
C ILE A 103 2.51 10.76 0.70
N LYS A 104 3.17 9.67 0.31
CA LYS A 104 4.50 9.71 -0.30
C LYS A 104 4.50 10.17 -1.77
N ALA A 105 3.36 10.09 -2.45
CA ALA A 105 3.20 10.53 -3.83
C ALA A 105 3.33 12.06 -3.98
N ASN A 106 3.30 12.82 -2.88
CA ASN A 106 3.49 14.27 -2.84
C ASN A 106 2.53 15.03 -3.79
N SER A 107 1.30 14.54 -3.92
CA SER A 107 0.28 15.09 -4.81
C SER A 107 -1.02 15.32 -4.05
N VAL A 108 -1.48 16.58 -4.06
CA VAL A 108 -2.71 17.01 -3.37
C VAL A 108 -3.91 16.18 -3.83
N ARG A 109 -4.08 16.01 -5.15
CA ARG A 109 -5.17 15.22 -5.73
C ARG A 109 -5.16 13.77 -5.27
N VAL A 110 -3.97 13.15 -5.19
CA VAL A 110 -3.82 11.76 -4.73
C VAL A 110 -4.15 11.64 -3.25
N ILE A 111 -3.71 12.60 -2.43
CA ILE A 111 -4.02 12.66 -1.00
C ILE A 111 -5.54 12.81 -0.78
N ILE A 112 -6.19 13.73 -1.50
CA ILE A 112 -7.63 13.97 -1.41
C ILE A 112 -8.40 12.69 -1.77
N ALA A 113 -8.10 12.07 -2.91
CA ALA A 113 -8.75 10.83 -3.33
C ALA A 113 -8.52 9.68 -2.34
N ALA A 114 -7.35 9.60 -1.70
CA ALA A 114 -7.04 8.58 -0.71
C ALA A 114 -7.81 8.75 0.61
N LEU A 115 -8.45 9.90 0.89
CA LEU A 115 -9.24 10.09 2.11
C LEU A 115 -10.39 9.05 2.24
N ALA A 116 -10.98 8.63 1.12
CA ALA A 116 -12.01 7.59 1.10
C ALA A 116 -11.53 6.26 1.69
N LEU A 117 -10.23 5.96 1.60
CA LEU A 117 -9.65 4.71 2.09
C LEU A 117 -9.72 4.56 3.61
N PHE A 118 -9.82 5.67 4.37
CA PHE A 118 -9.98 5.60 5.83
C PHE A 118 -11.29 4.89 6.25
N ARG A 119 -12.30 4.81 5.37
CA ARG A 119 -13.51 4.00 5.58
C ARG A 119 -13.25 2.50 5.45
N LYS A 120 -12.18 2.14 4.73
CA LYS A 120 -11.86 0.77 4.30
C LYS A 120 -10.71 0.14 5.09
N ILE A 121 -10.09 0.86 6.03
CA ILE A 121 -9.06 0.31 6.92
C ILE A 121 -9.60 -0.91 7.68
N ARG A 122 -8.91 -2.04 7.54
CA ARG A 122 -9.19 -3.32 8.20
C ARG A 122 -8.14 -3.62 9.28
N ASP A 123 -6.91 -3.18 9.07
CA ASP A 123 -5.77 -3.50 9.93
C ASP A 123 -4.98 -2.25 10.33
N TRP A 124 -5.37 -1.66 11.45
CA TRP A 124 -4.65 -0.53 12.04
C TRP A 124 -3.23 -0.88 12.51
N ALA A 125 -2.96 -2.15 12.82
CA ALA A 125 -1.62 -2.58 13.23
C ALA A 125 -0.67 -2.61 12.02
N LEU A 126 -1.16 -3.07 10.86
CA LEU A 126 -0.44 -2.97 9.58
C LEU A 126 -0.14 -1.50 9.25
N LEU A 127 -1.15 -0.63 9.27
CA LEU A 127 -0.95 0.80 8.99
C LEU A 127 0.09 1.43 9.94
N SER A 128 0.06 1.05 11.22
CA SER A 128 1.04 1.51 12.22
C SER A 128 2.47 1.04 11.97
N ARG A 129 2.63 -0.13 11.38
CA ARG A 129 3.94 -0.67 11.02
C ARG A 129 4.48 -0.03 9.73
N LEU A 130 3.60 0.32 8.80
CA LEU A 130 3.94 0.97 7.53
C LEU A 130 4.26 2.46 7.73
N ALA A 131 3.47 3.16 8.54
CA ALA A 131 3.69 4.55 8.89
C ALA A 131 4.72 4.65 10.03
N LYS A 132 5.90 5.21 9.76
CA LYS A 132 6.97 5.38 10.76
C LYS A 132 7.35 6.87 10.91
N GLY A 133 7.74 7.26 12.12
CA GLY A 133 8.11 8.64 12.43
C GLY A 133 6.96 9.62 12.15
N GLU A 134 7.26 10.70 11.44
CA GLU A 134 6.31 11.76 11.09
C GLU A 134 5.13 11.27 10.26
N LEU A 135 5.33 10.22 9.47
CA LEU A 135 4.28 9.62 8.65
C LEU A 135 3.09 9.13 9.49
N LYS A 136 3.30 8.73 10.75
CA LYS A 136 2.20 8.40 11.67
C LYS A 136 1.33 9.63 11.95
N ARG A 137 1.98 10.77 12.22
CA ARG A 137 1.30 12.05 12.48
C ARG A 137 0.52 12.49 11.25
N GLN A 138 1.11 12.36 10.07
CA GLN A 138 0.47 12.68 8.79
C GLN A 138 -0.77 11.82 8.53
N VAL A 139 -0.68 10.51 8.76
CA VAL A 139 -1.83 9.59 8.65
C VAL A 139 -2.94 10.00 9.64
N CYS A 140 -2.60 10.32 10.88
CA CYS A 140 -3.59 10.75 11.87
C CYS A 140 -4.23 12.11 11.54
N ALA A 141 -3.46 13.06 11.01
CA ALA A 141 -3.99 14.34 10.54
C ALA A 141 -4.99 14.14 9.41
N LEU A 142 -4.64 13.34 8.39
CA LEU A 142 -5.54 13.02 7.27
C LEU A 142 -6.76 12.20 7.72
N TYR A 143 -6.61 11.33 8.71
CA TYR A 143 -7.74 10.62 9.32
C TYR A 143 -8.74 11.59 9.96
N ASP A 144 -8.26 12.58 10.71
CA ASP A 144 -9.12 13.59 11.33
C ASP A 144 -9.76 14.51 10.28
N VAL A 145 -9.06 14.81 9.17
CA VAL A 145 -9.68 15.48 8.01
C VAL A 145 -10.79 14.61 7.42
N ALA A 146 -10.54 13.33 7.14
CA ALA A 146 -11.55 12.43 6.59
C ALA A 146 -12.79 12.34 7.49
N LYS A 147 -12.63 12.36 8.82
CA LYS A 147 -13.75 12.41 9.78
C LYS A 147 -14.65 13.64 9.63
N THR A 148 -14.13 14.76 9.14
CA THR A 148 -14.93 16.00 8.97
C THR A 148 -15.88 15.92 7.78
N ILE A 149 -15.60 15.04 6.81
CA ILE A 149 -16.35 14.96 5.55
C ILE A 149 -17.10 13.63 5.39
N MET A 150 -16.67 12.55 6.05
CA MET A 150 -17.29 11.24 5.90
C MET A 150 -17.19 10.39 7.17
N ARG A 151 -18.10 9.41 7.29
CA ARG A 151 -18.03 8.42 8.37
C ARG A 151 -16.89 7.42 8.11
N VAL A 152 -15.81 7.55 8.89
CA VAL A 152 -14.68 6.62 8.87
C VAL A 152 -14.72 5.61 10.02
N ARG A 153 -13.95 4.52 9.90
CA ARG A 153 -13.81 3.52 10.97
C ARG A 153 -13.01 4.10 12.13
N LYS A 154 -13.42 3.77 13.36
CA LYS A 154 -12.77 4.30 14.58
C LYS A 154 -11.31 3.86 14.66
N MET A 155 -10.42 4.84 14.71
CA MET A 155 -9.00 4.63 15.00
C MET A 155 -8.78 4.13 16.45
N PRO A 156 -8.01 3.04 16.66
CA PRO A 156 -7.69 2.55 17.99
C PRO A 156 -6.91 3.57 18.83
N LYS A 157 -7.23 3.67 20.13
CA LYS A 157 -6.54 4.58 21.06
C LYS A 157 -5.02 4.33 21.08
N ARG A 158 -4.60 3.06 21.02
CA ARG A 158 -3.17 2.69 20.97
C ARG A 158 -2.46 3.36 19.79
N PHE A 159 -3.06 3.32 18.60
CA PHE A 159 -2.47 3.96 17.43
C PHE A 159 -2.40 5.47 17.59
N LYS A 160 -3.50 6.09 18.05
CA LYS A 160 -3.57 7.52 18.37
C LYS A 160 -2.43 7.96 19.30
N ASN A 161 -2.22 7.23 20.40
CA ASN A 161 -1.21 7.55 21.40
C ASN A 161 0.21 7.42 20.84
N THR A 162 0.47 6.39 20.02
CA THR A 162 1.79 6.20 19.38
C THR A 162 2.10 7.23 18.29
N ALA A 163 1.09 7.95 17.81
CA ALA A 163 1.23 8.99 16.80
C ALA A 163 1.13 10.40 17.40
N ALA A 164 0.82 10.54 18.69
CA ALA A 164 0.66 11.84 19.32
C ALA A 164 2.01 12.58 19.33
N PRO A 165 2.06 13.85 18.88
CA PRO A 165 3.30 14.60 18.89
C PRO A 165 3.77 14.90 20.31
N HIS A 166 5.08 14.87 20.53
CA HIS A 166 5.72 15.36 21.74
C HIS A 166 5.89 16.88 21.70
N LYS A 167 6.15 17.50 22.86
CA LYS A 167 6.36 18.96 22.97
C LYS A 167 7.51 19.46 22.10
N GLU A 168 8.58 18.68 22.01
CA GLU A 168 9.78 19.00 21.22
C GLU A 168 9.63 18.74 19.71
N ASP A 169 8.62 17.97 19.30
CA ASP A 169 8.47 17.61 17.89
C ASP A 169 8.25 18.85 17.02
N LYS A 170 8.95 18.92 15.89
CA LYS A 170 8.72 19.96 14.89
C LYS A 170 7.46 19.66 14.08
N TYR A 171 6.91 20.71 13.47
CA TYR A 171 5.86 20.52 12.48
C TYR A 171 6.41 19.78 11.26
N ALA A 172 5.67 18.77 10.81
CA ALA A 172 5.99 18.02 9.60
C ALA A 172 5.08 18.48 8.45
N TYR A 173 5.60 18.58 7.25
CA TYR A 173 4.79 18.82 6.05
C TYR A 173 4.35 17.49 5.45
N ILE A 174 3.11 17.37 4.98
CA ILE A 174 2.74 16.28 4.06
C ILE A 174 3.33 16.55 2.68
N ILE A 175 3.16 17.78 2.18
CA ILE A 175 3.80 18.31 0.98
C ILE A 175 4.58 19.56 1.39
N PRO A 176 5.92 19.62 1.18
CA PRO A 176 6.72 20.77 1.58
C PRO A 176 6.18 22.09 1.04
N GLY A 177 6.08 23.09 1.92
CA GLY A 177 5.62 24.44 1.57
C GLY A 177 4.10 24.62 1.50
N LEU A 178 3.30 23.55 1.62
CA LEU A 178 1.84 23.64 1.65
C LEU A 178 1.31 23.54 3.09
N SER A 179 0.33 24.39 3.40
CA SER A 179 -0.42 24.36 4.67
C SER A 179 -1.87 24.78 4.44
N SER A 180 -2.74 24.44 5.38
CA SER A 180 -4.16 24.71 5.29
C SER A 180 -4.57 25.88 6.17
N ASP A 181 -5.45 26.76 5.68
CA ASP A 181 -6.06 27.79 6.51
C ASP A 181 -7.31 27.29 7.23
N ASN A 182 -7.96 26.24 6.71
CA ASN A 182 -9.21 25.73 7.26
C ASN A 182 -9.04 24.66 8.34
N PHE A 183 -7.88 24.01 8.40
CA PHE A 183 -7.65 22.86 9.28
C PHE A 183 -6.62 23.12 10.39
N LYS A 184 -6.38 24.39 10.77
CA LYS A 184 -5.40 24.78 11.80
C LYS A 184 -5.52 24.01 13.12
N GLY A 185 -6.75 23.65 13.53
CA GLY A 185 -6.97 22.83 14.72
C GLY A 185 -6.39 21.41 14.60
N ILE A 186 -6.56 20.78 13.43
CA ILE A 186 -5.98 19.47 13.13
C ILE A 186 -4.47 19.60 12.97
N GLU A 187 -4.00 20.64 12.27
CA GLU A 187 -2.57 20.88 12.08
C GLU A 187 -1.84 21.02 13.42
N LYS A 188 -2.40 21.81 14.36
CA LYS A 188 -1.85 22.01 15.70
C LYS A 188 -1.89 20.73 16.54
N ALA A 189 -2.98 19.96 16.47
CA ALA A 189 -3.14 18.74 17.25
C ALA A 189 -2.10 17.66 16.89
N TRP A 190 -1.71 17.58 15.61
CA TRP A 190 -0.78 16.58 15.11
C TRP A 190 0.62 17.13 14.81
N LYS A 191 0.81 18.45 14.89
CA LYS A 191 1.99 19.16 14.40
C LYS A 191 2.31 18.77 12.96
N VAL A 192 1.31 18.86 12.09
CA VAL A 192 1.41 18.51 10.67
C VAL A 192 0.75 19.59 9.82
N TYR A 193 1.43 20.11 8.80
CA TYR A 193 0.83 20.99 7.81
C TYR A 193 0.08 20.18 6.75
N LEU A 194 -1.19 20.52 6.56
CA LEU A 194 -2.11 19.85 5.64
C LEU A 194 -2.06 20.55 4.27
N PRO A 195 -1.95 19.81 3.16
CA PRO A 195 -1.73 20.41 1.84
C PRO A 195 -3.05 20.68 1.10
N LEU A 196 -4.16 20.83 1.83
CA LEU A 196 -5.51 20.94 1.27
C LEU A 196 -6.41 21.78 2.19
N ASN A 197 -7.43 22.38 1.60
CA ASN A 197 -8.43 23.23 2.23
C ASN A 197 -9.83 22.61 2.09
N LYS A 198 -10.82 23.23 2.75
CA LYS A 198 -12.20 22.72 2.71
C LYS A 198 -12.80 22.74 1.30
N ALA A 199 -12.43 23.72 0.47
CA ALA A 199 -12.87 23.82 -0.92
C ALA A 199 -12.42 22.61 -1.74
N ASP A 200 -11.24 22.06 -1.47
CA ASP A 200 -10.70 20.88 -2.17
C ASP A 200 -11.45 19.58 -1.82
N LEU A 201 -12.39 19.62 -0.86
CA LEU A 201 -13.15 18.47 -0.39
C LEU A 201 -14.62 18.50 -0.85
N GLU A 202 -14.97 19.40 -1.77
CA GLU A 202 -16.35 19.52 -2.28
C GLU A 202 -16.85 18.24 -2.94
N ASP A 203 -15.98 17.52 -3.66
CA ASP A 203 -16.31 16.24 -4.31
C ASP A 203 -16.69 15.11 -3.33
N TYR A 204 -16.53 15.32 -2.01
CA TYR A 204 -16.93 14.38 -0.96
C TYR A 204 -18.28 14.69 -0.31
N ARG A 205 -18.92 15.81 -0.67
CA ARG A 205 -20.25 16.18 -0.19
C ARG A 205 -21.34 15.54 -1.06
#